data_AF-A0A957RZ01-F1
#
_entry.id   AF-A0A957RZ01-F1
#
_cell.length_a   1.000
_cell.length_b   1.000
_cell.length_c   1.000
_cell.angle_alpha   90.00
_cell.angle_beta   90.00
_cell.angle_gamma   90.00
#
_symmetry.space_group_name_H-M   'P 1'
#
loop_
_entity.id
_entity.type
_entity.pdbx_description
1 polymer ?
#
loop_
_entity_poly.entity_id
_entity_poly.type
_entity_poly.pdbx_seq_one_letter_code
_entity_poly.pdbx_strand_id
1 'polypeptide(L)'
;MNFILVLLIVVALFILGIVLKRRWRADETAPAEADEFAQMAAHLRTRAESLFQGLNDKQPAPDARQFRAWAALTFADARQIRAWLDALSDDQIGALTGHLDGFCRDMGFELAWLLDDRLADMPQMGARLSQVAELYIRAAFQAVAVQGEVDIFRVRQRLLAEPQNRADRKLREQLFGKLVEQDLSDVSISAHMAASAQDRQRQISAAIQHAASAHPQALDAAIKAVLTEQAAAAATAPQATTNGDRAAAAVAANGADAAVGAH
;
A
#
# COMPACT_ATOMS: atom_id res chain seq x y z
N MET A 1 -12.90 8.73 -23.35
CA MET A 1 -12.40 7.69 -24.28
C MET A 1 -11.59 6.57 -23.61
N ASN A 2 -11.36 6.59 -22.28
CA ASN A 2 -10.52 5.57 -21.60
C ASN A 2 -11.31 4.39 -21.00
N PHE A 3 -12.64 4.50 -20.87
CA PHE A 3 -13.47 3.42 -20.31
C PHE A 3 -13.51 2.17 -21.21
N ILE A 4 -13.52 2.37 -22.53
CA ILE A 4 -13.49 1.28 -23.52
C ILE A 4 -12.16 0.50 -23.43
N LEU A 5 -11.04 1.19 -23.19
CA LEU A 5 -9.72 0.56 -23.10
C LEU A 5 -9.56 -0.24 -21.80
N VAL A 6 -10.05 0.28 -20.68
CA VAL A 6 -10.08 -0.46 -19.40
C VAL A 6 -11.01 -1.68 -19.49
N LEU A 7 -12.19 -1.53 -20.11
CA LEU A 7 -13.11 -2.64 -20.36
C LEU A 7 -12.46 -3.74 -21.22
N LEU A 8 -11.73 -3.36 -22.27
CA LEU A 8 -11.00 -4.31 -23.12
C LEU A 8 -9.89 -5.04 -22.36
N ILE A 9 -9.17 -4.37 -21.46
CA ILE A 9 -8.14 -5.01 -20.62
C ILE A 9 -8.79 -6.01 -19.65
N VAL A 10 -9.89 -5.64 -18.99
CA VAL A 10 -10.59 -6.54 -18.06
C VAL A 10 -11.18 -7.74 -18.79
N VAL A 11 -11.76 -7.54 -19.98
CA VAL A 11 -12.25 -8.64 -20.82
C VAL A 11 -11.10 -9.52 -21.30
N ALA A 12 -9.96 -8.95 -21.69
CA ALA A 12 -8.78 -9.72 -22.09
C ALA A 12 -8.23 -10.56 -20.92
N LEU A 13 -8.15 -10.00 -19.70
CA LEU A 13 -7.72 -10.73 -18.50
C LEU A 13 -8.72 -11.84 -18.12
N PHE A 14 -10.03 -11.61 -18.28
CA PHE A 14 -11.06 -12.61 -18.02
C PHE A 14 -11.01 -13.77 -19.02
N ILE A 15 -10.86 -13.46 -20.32
CA ILE A 15 -10.66 -14.46 -21.37
C ILE A 15 -9.36 -15.24 -21.12
N LEU A 16 -8.27 -14.56 -20.73
CA LEU A 16 -7.00 -15.18 -20.39
C LEU A 16 -7.15 -16.15 -19.21
N GLY A 17 -7.90 -15.79 -18.16
CA GLY A 17 -8.21 -16.67 -17.04
C GLY A 17 -9.02 -17.91 -17.44
N ILE A 18 -10.00 -17.76 -18.35
CA ILE A 18 -10.78 -18.88 -18.89
C ILE A 18 -9.90 -19.80 -19.76
N VAL A 19 -9.01 -19.22 -20.57
CA VAL A 19 -8.06 -19.97 -21.40
C VAL A 19 -7.04 -20.71 -20.55
N LEU A 20 -6.49 -20.10 -19.49
CA LEU A 20 -5.60 -20.78 -18.54
C LEU A 20 -6.31 -21.94 -17.82
N LYS A 21 -7.56 -21.73 -17.40
CA LYS A 21 -8.38 -22.77 -16.76
C LYS A 21 -8.75 -23.92 -17.71
N ARG A 22 -8.87 -23.64 -19.01
CA ARG A 22 -9.00 -24.65 -20.06
C ARG A 22 -7.68 -25.34 -20.38
N ARG A 23 -6.55 -24.62 -20.37
CA ARG A 23 -5.21 -25.16 -20.61
C ARG A 23 -4.80 -26.14 -19.51
N TRP A 24 -5.11 -25.85 -18.26
CA TRP A 24 -4.94 -26.79 -17.14
C TRP A 24 -5.78 -28.08 -17.24
N ARG A 25 -6.85 -28.10 -18.08
CA ARG A 25 -7.60 -29.33 -18.40
C ARG A 25 -7.21 -29.94 -19.75
N ALA A 26 -6.42 -29.24 -20.56
CA ALA A 26 -5.88 -29.73 -21.83
C ALA A 26 -4.42 -30.19 -21.70
N ASP A 27 -3.81 -30.02 -20.53
CA ASP A 27 -2.42 -30.39 -20.18
C ASP A 27 -2.18 -31.90 -20.04
N GLU A 28 -3.09 -32.73 -20.54
CA GLU A 28 -2.81 -34.15 -20.80
C GLU A 28 -2.36 -34.41 -22.26
N THR A 29 -2.43 -33.44 -23.20
CA THR A 29 -2.13 -33.73 -24.63
C THR A 29 -1.49 -32.61 -25.48
N ALA A 30 -0.61 -31.74 -24.96
CA ALA A 30 0.18 -30.84 -25.83
C ALA A 30 1.63 -30.57 -25.35
N PRO A 31 2.63 -31.40 -25.71
CA PRO A 31 3.98 -31.29 -25.16
C PRO A 31 4.99 -30.39 -25.91
N ALA A 32 4.66 -29.72 -27.02
CA ALA A 32 5.71 -29.07 -27.83
C ALA A 32 5.98 -27.58 -27.52
N GLU A 33 4.96 -26.74 -27.32
CA GLU A 33 5.16 -25.29 -27.10
C GLU A 33 5.38 -24.90 -25.63
N ALA A 34 4.94 -25.75 -24.70
CA ALA A 34 5.19 -25.58 -23.28
C ALA A 34 6.69 -25.78 -22.95
N ASP A 35 7.35 -26.67 -23.68
CA ASP A 35 8.78 -26.96 -23.52
C ASP A 35 9.67 -25.79 -23.96
N GLU A 36 9.33 -25.06 -25.04
CA GLU A 36 10.12 -23.89 -25.46
C GLU A 36 10.02 -22.73 -24.45
N PHE A 37 8.84 -22.47 -23.89
CA PHE A 37 8.68 -21.44 -22.88
C PHE A 37 9.33 -21.83 -21.55
N ALA A 38 9.24 -23.11 -21.17
CA ALA A 38 9.92 -23.63 -19.97
C ALA A 38 11.44 -23.62 -20.12
N GLN A 39 11.98 -23.97 -21.29
CA GLN A 39 13.42 -23.89 -21.58
C GLN A 39 13.90 -22.45 -21.63
N MET A 40 13.13 -21.52 -22.22
CA MET A 40 13.46 -20.10 -22.21
C MET A 40 13.42 -19.52 -20.79
N ALA A 41 12.42 -19.88 -19.98
CA ALA A 41 12.34 -19.47 -18.59
C ALA A 41 13.49 -20.05 -17.75
N ALA A 42 13.88 -21.31 -17.98
CA ALA A 42 15.02 -21.95 -17.34
C ALA A 42 16.34 -21.26 -17.74
N HIS A 43 16.51 -20.92 -19.01
CA HIS A 43 17.70 -20.22 -19.50
C HIS A 43 17.80 -18.80 -18.94
N LEU A 44 16.68 -18.07 -18.87
CA LEU A 44 16.61 -16.76 -18.23
C LEU A 44 16.93 -16.84 -16.74
N ARG A 45 16.47 -17.88 -16.05
CA ARG A 45 16.77 -18.10 -14.63
C ARG A 45 18.25 -18.39 -14.37
N THR A 46 18.86 -19.32 -15.10
CA THR A 46 20.30 -19.65 -14.92
C THR A 46 21.19 -18.45 -15.25
N ARG A 47 20.81 -17.64 -16.23
CA ARG A 47 21.54 -16.41 -16.61
C ARG A 47 21.34 -15.29 -15.58
N ALA A 48 20.17 -15.19 -14.98
CA ALA A 48 19.91 -14.27 -13.88
C ALA A 48 20.77 -14.65 -12.67
N GLU A 49 20.76 -15.93 -12.25
CA GLU A 49 21.52 -16.43 -11.10
C GLU A 49 23.04 -16.17 -11.22
N SER A 50 23.63 -16.25 -12.42
CA SER A 50 25.05 -15.94 -12.64
C SER A 50 25.36 -14.44 -12.67
N LEU A 51 24.41 -13.59 -13.11
CA LEU A 51 24.53 -12.13 -13.02
C LEU A 51 24.45 -11.65 -11.56
N PHE A 52 23.61 -12.27 -10.74
CA PHE A 52 23.45 -11.92 -9.32
C PHE A 52 24.68 -12.21 -8.45
N GLN A 53 25.48 -13.22 -8.80
CA GLN A 53 26.69 -13.54 -8.03
C GLN A 53 27.79 -12.46 -8.13
N GLY A 54 27.77 -11.61 -9.16
CA GLY A 54 28.71 -10.49 -9.32
C GLY A 54 28.27 -9.16 -8.70
N LEU A 55 27.00 -9.03 -8.28
CA LEU A 55 26.39 -7.77 -7.85
C LEU A 55 26.40 -7.55 -6.32
N ASN A 56 27.12 -8.39 -5.58
CA ASN A 56 27.19 -8.31 -4.11
C ASN A 56 28.26 -7.33 -3.59
N ASP A 57 28.90 -6.58 -4.49
CA ASP A 57 29.68 -5.41 -4.10
C ASP A 57 28.72 -4.31 -3.64
N LYS A 58 29.03 -3.74 -2.47
CA LYS A 58 28.22 -2.71 -1.78
C LYS A 58 28.20 -1.41 -2.58
N GLN A 59 27.47 -1.39 -3.70
CA GLN A 59 27.28 -0.18 -4.46
C GLN A 59 26.45 0.79 -3.61
N PRO A 60 26.92 2.04 -3.41
CA PRO A 60 26.17 3.04 -2.66
C PRO A 60 24.79 3.21 -3.29
N ALA A 61 23.78 3.42 -2.44
CA ALA A 61 22.43 3.68 -2.90
C ALA A 61 22.43 4.87 -3.89
N PRO A 62 21.66 4.80 -4.99
CA PRO A 62 21.60 5.88 -5.96
C PRO A 62 21.17 7.20 -5.32
N ASP A 63 21.76 8.32 -5.76
CA ASP A 63 21.47 9.65 -5.21
C ASP A 63 20.01 10.05 -5.50
N ALA A 64 19.27 10.38 -4.44
CA ALA A 64 17.89 10.86 -4.51
C ALA A 64 17.75 12.06 -5.47
N ARG A 65 18.77 12.93 -5.59
CA ARG A 65 18.74 14.08 -6.51
C ARG A 65 18.78 13.65 -7.97
N GLN A 66 19.65 12.69 -8.32
CA GLN A 66 19.71 12.13 -9.66
C GLN A 66 18.39 11.44 -10.02
N PHE A 67 17.82 10.68 -9.07
CA PHE A 67 16.51 10.06 -9.26
C PHE A 67 15.41 11.09 -9.53
N ARG A 68 15.33 12.18 -8.74
CA ARG A 68 14.35 13.25 -8.97
C ARG A 68 14.53 13.90 -10.35
N ALA A 69 15.77 14.15 -10.77
CA ALA A 69 16.05 14.74 -12.09
C ALA A 69 15.60 13.82 -13.22
N TRP A 70 15.93 12.52 -13.14
CA TRP A 70 15.47 11.51 -14.08
C TRP A 70 13.94 11.42 -14.11
N ALA A 71 13.30 11.33 -12.94
CA ALA A 71 11.85 11.20 -12.85
C ALA A 71 11.10 12.43 -13.40
N ALA A 72 11.64 13.64 -13.22
CA ALA A 72 11.07 14.86 -13.78
C ALA A 72 11.03 14.84 -15.31
N LEU A 73 12.03 14.24 -15.95
CA LEU A 73 12.09 14.06 -17.41
C LEU A 73 11.16 12.91 -17.85
N THR A 74 11.26 11.75 -17.21
CA THR A 74 10.49 10.55 -17.57
C THR A 74 8.99 10.74 -17.42
N PHE A 75 8.55 11.48 -16.39
CA PHE A 75 7.12 11.72 -16.11
C PHE A 75 6.64 13.12 -16.49
N ALA A 76 7.30 13.78 -17.44
CA ALA A 76 6.93 15.13 -17.89
C ALA A 76 5.44 15.24 -18.29
N ASP A 77 4.90 14.21 -18.97
CA ASP A 77 3.50 14.17 -19.41
C ASP A 77 2.53 13.62 -18.36
N ALA A 78 3.03 13.00 -17.28
CA ALA A 78 2.23 12.34 -16.25
C ALA A 78 2.05 13.23 -15.02
N ARG A 79 1.28 14.33 -15.18
CA ARG A 79 1.08 15.38 -14.16
C ARG A 79 0.78 14.86 -12.74
N GLN A 80 -0.07 13.83 -12.60
CA GLN A 80 -0.44 13.28 -11.30
C GLN A 80 0.73 12.57 -10.60
N ILE A 81 1.52 11.79 -11.36
CA ILE A 81 2.69 11.09 -10.82
C ILE A 81 3.76 12.11 -10.43
N ARG A 82 3.99 13.12 -11.28
CA ARG A 82 4.92 14.21 -10.96
C ARG A 82 4.53 14.95 -9.69
N ALA A 83 3.26 15.37 -9.57
CA ALA A 83 2.78 16.03 -8.36
C ALA A 83 2.93 15.14 -7.11
N TRP A 84 2.72 13.82 -7.25
CA TRP A 84 2.94 12.88 -6.16
C TRP A 84 4.42 12.80 -5.77
N LEU A 85 5.33 12.63 -6.73
CA LEU A 85 6.78 12.59 -6.50
C LEU A 85 7.31 13.91 -5.89
N ASP A 86 6.79 15.05 -6.33
CA ASP A 86 7.14 16.37 -5.80
C ASP A 86 6.65 16.58 -4.35
N ALA A 87 5.57 15.89 -3.96
CA ALA A 87 5.03 15.94 -2.60
C ALA A 87 5.77 15.02 -1.60
N LEU A 88 6.60 14.09 -2.09
CA LEU A 88 7.38 13.20 -1.23
C LEU A 88 8.57 13.94 -0.59
N SER A 89 8.77 13.71 0.71
CA SER A 89 9.97 14.17 1.42
C SER A 89 11.23 13.47 0.89
N ASP A 90 12.41 13.99 1.22
CA ASP A 90 13.67 13.38 0.78
C ASP A 90 13.88 11.97 1.35
N ASP A 91 13.44 11.71 2.58
CA ASP A 91 13.46 10.37 3.17
C ASP A 91 12.54 9.41 2.40
N GLN A 92 11.35 9.88 2.00
CA GLN A 92 10.39 9.08 1.24
C GLN A 92 10.88 8.80 -0.18
N ILE A 93 11.54 9.77 -0.82
CA ILE A 93 12.20 9.55 -2.11
C ILE A 93 13.36 8.58 -1.96
N GLY A 94 14.21 8.73 -0.94
CA GLY A 94 15.30 7.79 -0.67
C GLY A 94 14.78 6.36 -0.50
N ALA A 95 13.69 6.18 0.25
CA ALA A 95 13.02 4.88 0.38
C ALA A 95 12.50 4.36 -0.97
N LEU A 96 11.77 5.17 -1.73
CA LEU A 96 11.24 4.80 -3.05
C LEU A 96 12.36 4.41 -4.03
N THR A 97 13.43 5.20 -4.07
CA THR A 97 14.63 4.95 -4.87
C THR A 97 15.31 3.64 -4.46
N GLY A 98 15.44 3.38 -3.15
CA GLY A 98 15.98 2.11 -2.65
C GLY A 98 15.13 0.90 -3.04
N HIS A 99 13.80 1.03 -2.97
CA HIS A 99 12.89 -0.03 -3.42
C HIS A 99 12.96 -0.27 -4.93
N LEU A 100 13.02 0.79 -5.73
CA LEU A 100 13.20 0.69 -7.19
C LEU A 100 14.55 0.07 -7.54
N ASP A 101 15.63 0.47 -6.86
CA ASP A 101 16.97 -0.09 -7.09
C ASP A 101 16.99 -1.59 -6.78
N GLY A 102 16.41 -2.01 -5.65
CA GLY A 102 16.24 -3.43 -5.32
C GLY A 102 15.45 -4.19 -6.40
N PHE A 103 14.33 -3.63 -6.86
CA PHE A 103 13.54 -4.20 -7.95
C PHE A 103 14.33 -4.30 -9.28
N CYS A 104 15.08 -3.26 -9.66
CA CYS A 104 15.93 -3.28 -10.84
C CYS A 104 16.98 -4.40 -10.74
N ARG A 105 17.64 -4.53 -9.57
CA ARG A 105 18.60 -5.60 -9.32
C ARG A 105 17.92 -6.94 -9.49
N ASP A 106 16.78 -7.18 -8.86
CA ASP A 106 16.00 -8.43 -8.99
C ASP A 106 15.60 -8.76 -10.45
N MET A 107 15.53 -7.75 -11.32
CA MET A 107 15.30 -7.90 -12.77
C MET A 107 16.59 -8.07 -13.60
N GLY A 108 17.77 -8.06 -12.96
CA GLY A 108 19.07 -8.29 -13.56
C GLY A 108 19.78 -7.05 -14.11
N PHE A 109 19.44 -5.85 -13.63
CA PHE A 109 20.12 -4.61 -14.02
C PHE A 109 20.21 -3.61 -12.87
N GLU A 110 21.05 -2.58 -12.98
CA GLU A 110 21.19 -1.57 -11.91
C GLU A 110 20.45 -0.28 -12.27
N LEU A 111 19.81 0.35 -11.29
CA LEU A 111 19.17 1.66 -11.50
C LEU A 111 20.21 2.73 -11.88
N ALA A 112 21.42 2.66 -11.32
CA ALA A 112 22.51 3.58 -11.63
C ALA A 112 22.86 3.61 -13.13
N TRP A 113 22.68 2.51 -13.87
CA TRP A 113 22.92 2.51 -15.32
C TRP A 113 21.97 3.44 -16.08
N LEU A 114 20.77 3.66 -15.55
CA LEU A 114 19.79 4.60 -16.10
C LEU A 114 20.06 6.04 -15.66
N LEU A 115 20.56 6.23 -14.44
CA LEU A 115 20.77 7.56 -13.86
C LEU A 115 22.10 8.21 -14.33
N ASP A 116 23.14 7.41 -14.55
CA ASP A 116 24.49 7.88 -14.90
C ASP A 116 24.80 7.84 -16.41
N ASP A 117 23.78 7.72 -17.27
CA ASP A 117 23.91 7.65 -18.74
C ASP A 117 24.88 6.55 -19.24
N ARG A 118 25.09 5.49 -18.46
CA ARG A 118 25.98 4.36 -18.84
C ARG A 118 25.48 3.57 -20.06
N LEU A 119 24.24 3.81 -20.47
CA LEU A 119 23.59 3.19 -21.61
C LEU A 119 23.55 4.10 -22.84
N ALA A 120 24.33 5.20 -22.86
CA ALA A 120 24.40 6.12 -24.00
C ALA A 120 24.71 5.41 -25.34
N ASP A 121 25.59 4.39 -25.31
CA ASP A 121 25.96 3.60 -26.50
C ASP A 121 24.88 2.59 -26.91
N MET A 122 23.86 2.35 -26.06
CA MET A 122 22.79 1.38 -26.27
C MET A 122 21.41 2.01 -26.00
N PRO A 123 20.98 3.03 -26.77
CA PRO A 123 19.78 3.81 -26.47
C PRO A 123 18.50 2.98 -26.47
N GLN A 124 18.43 1.92 -27.29
CA GLN A 124 17.29 1.00 -27.29
C GLN A 124 17.18 0.19 -25.99
N MET A 125 18.32 -0.19 -25.39
CA MET A 125 18.34 -0.88 -24.10
C MET A 125 17.96 0.09 -22.98
N GLY A 126 18.55 1.29 -22.97
CA GLY A 126 18.21 2.35 -22.02
C GLY A 126 16.72 2.68 -22.02
N ALA A 127 16.10 2.82 -23.19
CA ALA A 127 14.66 3.06 -23.32
C ALA A 127 13.82 1.91 -22.72
N ARG A 128 14.18 0.65 -22.99
CA ARG A 128 13.45 -0.52 -22.45
C ARG A 128 13.58 -0.63 -20.93
N LEU A 129 14.77 -0.46 -20.39
CA LEU A 129 15.02 -0.49 -18.94
C LEU A 129 14.34 0.69 -18.24
N SER A 130 14.36 1.88 -18.85
CA SER A 130 13.62 3.05 -18.37
C SER A 130 12.11 2.77 -18.34
N GLN A 131 11.55 2.10 -19.35
CA GLN A 131 10.15 1.71 -19.37
C GLN A 131 9.80 0.74 -18.23
N VAL A 132 10.68 -0.20 -17.88
CA VAL A 132 10.49 -1.12 -16.75
C VAL A 132 10.45 -0.34 -15.43
N ALA A 133 11.42 0.56 -15.20
CA ALA A 133 11.42 1.43 -14.02
C ALA A 133 10.19 2.34 -13.97
N GLU A 134 9.75 2.87 -15.12
CA GLU A 134 8.54 3.67 -15.22
C GLU A 134 7.29 2.90 -14.78
N LEU A 135 7.13 1.67 -15.26
CA LEU A 135 6.02 0.79 -14.89
C LEU A 135 5.98 0.51 -13.39
N TYR A 136 7.15 0.30 -12.77
CA TYR A 136 7.24 0.12 -11.32
C TYR A 136 6.71 1.34 -10.57
N ILE A 137 7.17 2.54 -10.93
CA ILE A 137 6.74 3.79 -10.27
C ILE A 137 5.24 4.04 -10.49
N ARG A 138 4.71 3.73 -11.68
CA ARG A 138 3.26 3.79 -11.94
C ARG A 138 2.47 2.83 -11.05
N ALA A 139 2.95 1.61 -10.88
CA ALA A 139 2.32 0.62 -10.00
C ALA A 139 2.35 1.07 -8.53
N ALA A 140 3.49 1.61 -8.06
CA ALA A 140 3.62 2.17 -6.72
C ALA A 140 2.66 3.34 -6.49
N PHE A 141 2.59 4.29 -7.45
CA PHE A 141 1.63 5.38 -7.40
C PHE A 141 0.18 4.89 -7.33
N GLN A 142 -0.20 3.93 -8.18
CA GLN A 142 -1.54 3.35 -8.17
C GLN A 142 -1.86 2.65 -6.85
N ALA A 143 -0.91 1.90 -6.28
CA ALA A 143 -1.07 1.25 -5.00
C ALA A 143 -1.32 2.27 -3.87
N VAL A 144 -0.57 3.38 -3.84
CA VAL A 144 -0.79 4.48 -2.89
C VAL A 144 -2.15 5.13 -3.11
N ALA A 145 -2.55 5.37 -4.36
CA ALA A 145 -3.81 6.01 -4.69
C ALA A 145 -5.03 5.19 -4.23
N VAL A 146 -4.95 3.86 -4.27
CA VAL A 146 -6.04 2.96 -3.82
C VAL A 146 -5.93 2.54 -2.35
N GLN A 147 -4.86 2.91 -1.63
CA GLN A 147 -4.62 2.47 -0.26
C GLN A 147 -5.79 2.79 0.67
N GLY A 148 -6.39 3.98 0.54
CA GLY A 148 -7.57 4.36 1.32
C GLY A 148 -8.78 3.45 1.06
N GLU A 149 -8.98 2.99 -0.18
CA GLU A 149 -10.06 2.06 -0.53
C GLU A 149 -9.77 0.65 0.02
N VAL A 150 -8.51 0.22 -0.01
CA VAL A 150 -8.08 -1.05 0.59
C VAL A 150 -8.33 -1.05 2.11
N ASP A 151 -8.06 0.07 2.78
CA ASP A 151 -8.29 0.18 4.23
C ASP A 151 -9.78 0.18 4.57
N ILE A 152 -10.62 0.85 3.78
CA ILE A 152 -12.09 0.76 3.90
C ILE A 152 -12.56 -0.68 3.73
N PHE A 153 -12.07 -1.36 2.69
CA PHE A 153 -12.42 -2.76 2.42
C PHE A 153 -12.01 -3.67 3.58
N ARG A 154 -10.79 -3.52 4.12
CA ARG A 154 -10.31 -4.30 5.29
C ARG A 154 -11.20 -4.08 6.51
N VAL A 155 -11.55 -2.83 6.81
CA VAL A 155 -12.44 -2.49 7.92
C VAL A 155 -13.81 -3.13 7.71
N ARG A 156 -14.39 -3.01 6.52
CA ARG A 156 -15.68 -3.64 6.19
C ARG A 156 -15.63 -5.16 6.37
N GLN A 157 -14.61 -5.83 5.83
CA GLN A 157 -14.44 -7.28 5.99
C GLN A 157 -14.35 -7.67 7.47
N ARG A 158 -13.57 -6.92 8.27
CA ARG A 158 -13.45 -7.15 9.72
C ARG A 158 -14.78 -7.00 10.44
N LEU A 159 -15.53 -5.94 10.15
CA LEU A 159 -16.84 -5.67 10.75
C LEU A 159 -17.88 -6.74 10.42
N LEU A 160 -17.84 -7.29 9.20
CA LEU A 160 -18.76 -8.33 8.76
C LEU A 160 -18.38 -9.72 9.28
N ALA A 161 -17.09 -10.03 9.34
CA ALA A 161 -16.59 -11.31 9.86
C ALA A 161 -16.77 -11.41 11.39
N GLU A 162 -16.55 -10.32 12.13
CA GLU A 162 -16.56 -10.32 13.59
C GLU A 162 -17.48 -9.22 14.16
N PRO A 163 -18.81 -9.35 14.00
CA PRO A 163 -19.76 -8.29 14.35
C PRO A 163 -19.80 -7.92 15.84
N GLN A 164 -19.20 -8.73 16.71
CA GLN A 164 -19.15 -8.53 18.17
C GLN A 164 -17.72 -8.28 18.70
N ASN A 165 -16.71 -8.08 17.83
CA ASN A 165 -15.34 -7.78 18.28
C ASN A 165 -15.33 -6.53 19.17
N ARG A 166 -14.71 -6.61 20.35
CA ARG A 166 -14.64 -5.51 21.32
C ARG A 166 -13.73 -4.37 20.86
N ALA A 167 -12.67 -4.66 20.09
CA ALA A 167 -11.74 -3.66 19.58
C ALA A 167 -12.43 -2.66 18.64
N ASP A 168 -13.43 -3.12 17.90
CA ASP A 168 -14.19 -2.30 16.95
C ASP A 168 -15.42 -1.62 17.56
N ARG A 169 -15.67 -1.74 18.87
CA ARG A 169 -16.89 -1.23 19.49
C ARG A 169 -17.12 0.25 19.21
N LYS A 170 -16.10 1.09 19.46
CA LYS A 170 -16.18 2.54 19.24
C LYS A 170 -16.42 2.87 17.77
N LEU A 171 -15.72 2.19 16.86
CA LEU A 171 -15.88 2.35 15.42
C LEU A 171 -17.31 1.99 14.97
N ARG A 172 -17.86 0.88 15.46
CA ARG A 172 -19.23 0.45 15.15
C ARG A 172 -20.28 1.43 15.66
N GLU A 173 -20.11 1.95 16.87
CA GLU A 173 -21.02 2.95 17.45
C GLU A 173 -21.01 4.25 16.62
N GLN A 174 -19.83 4.73 16.21
CA GLN A 174 -19.71 5.89 15.31
C GLN A 174 -20.29 5.63 13.93
N LEU A 175 -20.02 4.45 13.36
CA LEU A 175 -20.54 4.05 12.07
C LEU A 175 -22.06 3.94 12.09
N PHE A 176 -22.65 3.37 13.15
CA PHE A 176 -24.09 3.34 13.33
C PHE A 176 -24.70 4.74 13.38
N GLY A 177 -24.06 5.68 14.10
CA GLY A 177 -24.45 7.09 14.07
C GLY A 177 -24.52 7.65 12.65
N LYS A 178 -23.47 7.44 11.84
CA LYS A 178 -23.45 7.86 10.42
C LYS A 178 -24.53 7.17 9.58
N LEU A 179 -24.80 5.89 9.80
CA LEU A 179 -25.85 5.16 9.08
C LEU A 179 -27.25 5.70 9.42
N VAL A 180 -27.49 6.05 10.69
CA VAL A 180 -28.75 6.67 11.12
C VAL A 180 -28.90 8.08 10.57
N GLU A 181 -27.82 8.90 10.59
CA GLU A 181 -27.81 10.25 10.00
C GLU A 181 -28.14 10.25 8.49
N GLN A 182 -27.75 9.18 7.78
CA GLN A 182 -27.97 9.01 6.34
C GLN A 182 -29.26 8.26 6.00
N ASP A 183 -30.10 7.92 7.00
CA ASP A 183 -31.33 7.13 6.83
C ASP A 183 -31.09 5.75 6.20
N LEU A 184 -29.94 5.13 6.50
CA LEU A 184 -29.52 3.80 6.02
C LEU A 184 -29.76 2.68 7.04
N SER A 185 -30.45 2.98 8.15
CA SER A 185 -30.75 2.03 9.21
C SER A 185 -32.23 2.00 9.53
N ASP A 186 -32.82 0.81 9.52
CA ASP A 186 -34.21 0.59 9.94
C ASP A 186 -34.42 0.71 11.47
N VAL A 187 -33.35 0.90 12.23
CA VAL A 187 -33.41 0.94 13.70
C VAL A 187 -33.84 2.34 14.16
N SER A 188 -35.04 2.42 14.73
CA SER A 188 -35.51 3.65 15.38
C SER A 188 -34.59 4.07 16.55
N ILE A 189 -34.17 5.34 16.57
CA ILE A 189 -33.33 5.92 17.64
C ILE A 189 -33.97 5.71 19.02
N SER A 190 -35.28 5.93 19.13
CA SER A 190 -36.02 5.77 20.40
C SER A 190 -35.98 4.32 20.89
N ALA A 191 -36.16 3.35 19.97
CA ALA A 191 -36.06 1.93 20.29
C ALA A 191 -34.62 1.53 20.68
N HIS A 192 -33.62 2.11 20.01
CA HIS A 192 -32.21 1.89 20.32
C HIS A 192 -31.85 2.40 21.73
N MET A 193 -32.32 3.59 22.10
CA MET A 193 -32.05 4.17 23.42
C MET A 193 -32.69 3.40 24.57
N ALA A 194 -33.89 2.84 24.35
CA ALA A 194 -34.58 2.02 25.34
C ALA A 194 -34.02 0.58 25.47
N ALA A 195 -33.22 0.12 24.52
CA ALA A 195 -32.69 -1.24 24.50
C ALA A 195 -31.57 -1.47 25.53
N SER A 196 -31.41 -2.73 25.97
CA SER A 196 -30.31 -3.15 26.82
C SER A 196 -28.96 -2.98 26.11
N ALA A 197 -27.85 -2.92 26.86
CA ALA A 197 -26.53 -2.75 26.25
C ALA A 197 -26.18 -3.87 25.25
N GLN A 198 -26.62 -5.12 25.52
CA GLN A 198 -26.41 -6.25 24.62
C GLN A 198 -27.29 -6.14 23.37
N ASP A 199 -28.55 -5.75 23.52
CA ASP A 199 -29.47 -5.60 22.39
C ASP A 199 -29.08 -4.42 21.50
N ARG A 200 -28.57 -3.33 22.09
CA ARG A 200 -27.98 -2.23 21.33
C ARG A 200 -26.83 -2.68 20.43
N GLN A 201 -25.91 -3.50 20.95
CA GLN A 201 -24.81 -4.03 20.14
C GLN A 201 -25.33 -4.95 19.02
N ARG A 202 -26.35 -5.78 19.29
CA ARG A 202 -27.00 -6.60 18.26
C ARG A 202 -27.66 -5.75 17.17
N GLN A 203 -28.38 -4.70 17.54
CA GLN A 203 -29.01 -3.76 16.61
C GLN A 203 -27.97 -3.03 15.75
N ILE A 204 -26.87 -2.56 16.35
CA ILE A 204 -25.76 -1.93 15.62
C ILE A 204 -25.18 -2.90 14.58
N SER A 205 -24.86 -4.13 14.98
CA SER A 205 -24.32 -5.14 14.06
C SER A 205 -25.31 -5.46 12.93
N ALA A 206 -26.61 -5.60 13.25
CA ALA A 206 -27.65 -5.88 12.27
C ALA A 206 -27.82 -4.72 11.27
N ALA A 207 -27.80 -3.47 11.75
CA ALA A 207 -27.85 -2.28 10.90
C ALA A 207 -26.65 -2.20 9.94
N ILE A 208 -25.44 -2.47 10.44
CA ILE A 208 -24.22 -2.49 9.60
C ILE A 208 -24.31 -3.60 8.54
N GLN A 209 -24.75 -4.81 8.92
CA GLN A 209 -24.93 -5.92 7.97
C GLN A 209 -26.00 -5.62 6.92
N HIS A 210 -27.12 -5.02 7.34
CA HIS A 210 -28.17 -4.59 6.43
C HIS A 210 -27.63 -3.55 5.43
N ALA A 211 -26.99 -2.47 5.92
CA ALA A 211 -26.37 -1.45 5.08
C ALA A 211 -25.32 -2.05 4.12
N ALA A 212 -24.53 -3.05 4.56
CA ALA A 212 -23.56 -3.72 3.71
C ALA A 212 -24.18 -4.48 2.53
N SER A 213 -25.39 -5.01 2.72
CA SER A 213 -26.15 -5.74 1.69
C SER A 213 -26.96 -4.82 0.78
N ALA A 214 -27.66 -3.84 1.35
CA ALA A 214 -28.57 -2.96 0.63
C ALA A 214 -27.86 -1.76 -0.02
N HIS A 215 -26.85 -1.20 0.67
CA HIS A 215 -26.20 0.07 0.30
C HIS A 215 -24.67 0.00 0.44
N PRO A 216 -23.97 -0.89 -0.28
CA PRO A 216 -22.54 -1.15 -0.08
C PRO A 216 -21.66 0.10 -0.27
N GLN A 217 -21.96 0.93 -1.27
CA GLN A 217 -21.21 2.16 -1.53
C GLN A 217 -21.40 3.22 -0.44
N ALA A 218 -22.62 3.31 0.10
CA ALA A 218 -22.92 4.26 1.16
C ALA A 218 -22.26 3.84 2.48
N LEU A 219 -22.22 2.54 2.77
CA LEU A 219 -21.45 2.00 3.89
C LEU A 219 -19.95 2.31 3.76
N ASP A 220 -19.36 2.09 2.58
CA ASP A 220 -17.94 2.38 2.33
C ASP A 220 -17.63 3.89 2.52
N ALA A 221 -18.54 4.77 2.08
CA ALA A 221 -18.44 6.21 2.32
C ALA A 221 -18.57 6.57 3.81
N ALA A 222 -19.47 5.93 4.55
CA ALA A 222 -19.63 6.12 6.00
C ALA A 222 -18.38 5.65 6.76
N ILE A 223 -17.80 4.50 6.39
CA ILE A 223 -16.53 4.02 6.95
C ILE A 223 -15.42 5.04 6.69
N LYS A 224 -15.29 5.53 5.45
CA LYS A 224 -14.30 6.56 5.09
C LYS A 224 -14.43 7.81 5.95
N ALA A 225 -15.66 8.29 6.16
CA ALA A 225 -15.94 9.46 6.98
C ALA A 225 -15.47 9.26 8.43
N VAL A 226 -15.84 8.13 9.05
CA VAL A 226 -15.44 7.82 10.43
C VAL A 226 -13.92 7.67 10.56
N LEU A 227 -13.25 7.02 9.62
CA LEU A 227 -11.78 6.91 9.63
C LEU A 227 -11.10 8.28 9.49
N THR A 228 -11.65 9.17 8.67
CA THR A 228 -11.13 10.54 8.49
C THR A 228 -11.31 11.37 9.77
N GLU A 229 -12.47 11.28 10.42
CA GLU A 229 -12.74 11.95 11.70
C GLU A 229 -11.81 11.43 12.81
N GLN A 230 -11.56 10.13 12.88
CA GLN A 230 -10.61 9.54 13.83
C GLN A 230 -9.18 10.03 13.59
N ALA A 231 -8.73 10.09 12.33
CA ALA A 231 -7.41 10.61 11.99
C ALA A 231 -7.26 12.10 12.36
N ALA A 232 -8.29 12.92 12.11
CA ALA A 232 -8.30 14.33 12.48
C ALA A 232 -8.28 14.53 14.01
N ALA A 233 -9.03 13.70 14.76
CA ALA A 233 -9.01 13.72 16.22
C ALA A 233 -7.65 13.30 16.80
N ALA A 234 -6.96 12.34 16.16
CA ALA A 234 -5.62 11.92 16.56
C ALA A 234 -4.56 13.01 16.31
N ALA A 235 -4.67 13.77 15.21
CA ALA A 235 -3.76 14.85 14.88
C ALA A 235 -3.89 16.08 15.80
N THR A 236 -5.05 16.28 16.42
CA THR A 236 -5.34 17.41 17.32
C THR A 236 -5.13 17.09 18.81
N ALA A 237 -4.96 15.81 19.16
CA ALA A 237 -4.67 15.42 20.53
C ALA A 237 -3.34 16.06 20.99
N PRO A 238 -3.31 16.79 22.11
CA PRO A 238 -2.07 17.37 22.63
C PRO A 238 -1.04 16.27 22.77
N GLN A 239 0.12 16.43 22.11
CA GLN A 239 1.27 15.58 22.38
C GLN A 239 1.67 15.85 23.83
N ALA A 240 1.15 15.04 24.76
CA ALA A 240 1.53 15.10 26.15
C ALA A 240 3.06 14.96 26.16
N THR A 241 3.73 16.04 26.52
CA THR A 241 5.18 16.16 26.57
C THR A 241 5.72 15.27 27.68
N THR A 242 5.79 13.97 27.44
CA THR A 242 6.42 12.97 28.30
C THR A 242 7.93 13.20 28.47
N ASN A 243 8.49 14.23 27.83
CA ASN A 243 9.88 14.66 27.98
C ASN A 243 10.11 15.62 29.17
N GLY A 244 9.07 16.13 29.85
CA GLY A 244 9.24 17.06 30.97
C GLY A 244 9.68 16.41 32.30
N ASP A 245 9.06 15.28 32.68
CA ASP A 245 9.24 14.72 34.03
C ASP A 245 10.35 13.67 34.15
N ARG A 246 10.88 13.14 33.04
CA ARG A 246 12.00 12.19 33.09
C ARG A 246 13.38 12.84 33.24
N ALA A 247 13.52 14.12 32.87
CA ALA A 247 14.78 14.84 33.03
C ALA A 247 15.05 15.24 34.50
N ALA A 248 14.01 15.52 35.28
CA ALA A 248 14.16 15.86 36.70
C ALA A 248 14.52 14.65 37.58
N ALA A 249 14.06 13.45 37.23
CA ALA A 249 14.36 12.22 37.98
C ALA A 249 15.79 11.67 37.72
N ALA A 250 16.40 11.95 36.56
CA ALA A 250 17.73 11.47 36.22
C ALA A 250 18.87 12.30 36.86
N VAL A 251 18.62 13.58 37.18
CA VAL A 251 19.64 14.45 37.82
C VAL A 251 19.73 14.20 39.33
N ALA A 252 18.66 13.71 39.98
CA ALA A 252 18.67 13.38 41.41
C ALA A 252 19.42 12.07 41.74
N ALA A 253 19.65 11.17 40.77
CA ALA A 253 20.25 9.86 41.00
C ALA A 253 21.79 9.83 40.89
N ASN A 254 22.43 10.85 40.28
CA ASN A 254 23.89 10.87 40.05
C ASN A 254 24.69 11.68 41.09
N GLY A 255 24.07 12.15 42.17
CA GLY A 255 24.72 12.99 43.19
C GLY A 255 25.23 12.28 44.44
N ALA A 256 25.06 10.95 44.58
CA ALA A 256 25.23 10.27 45.87
C ALA A 256 26.51 9.40 46.02
N ASP A 257 27.36 9.27 45.00
CA ASP A 257 28.39 8.20 44.99
C ASP A 257 29.83 8.69 44.75
N ALA A 258 30.20 9.84 45.33
CA ALA A 258 31.56 10.38 45.23
C ALA A 258 32.07 10.94 46.57
N ALA A 259 32.10 10.10 47.64
CA ALA A 259 32.73 10.49 48.90
C ALA A 259 33.17 9.30 49.79
N VAL A 260 33.87 8.28 49.27
CA VAL A 260 34.58 7.32 50.14
C VAL A 260 35.84 6.82 49.43
N GLY A 261 37.03 7.15 49.95
CA GLY A 261 38.27 6.50 49.52
C GLY A 261 39.55 7.32 49.63
N ALA A 262 39.86 7.82 50.82
CA ALA A 262 41.23 8.23 51.17
C ALA A 262 41.59 7.58 52.50
N HIS A 263 42.42 6.54 52.47
CA HIS A 263 43.38 6.13 53.49
C HIS A 263 44.27 5.01 52.96
#